data_AF-C0QM76-F1
#
_entry.id   AF-C0QM76-F1
#
_cell.length_a   1.000
_cell.length_b   1.000
_cell.length_c   1.000
_cell.angle_alpha   90.00
_cell.angle_beta   90.00
_cell.angle_gamma   90.00
#
_symmetry.space_group_name_H-M   'P 1'
#
loop_
_entity.id
_entity.type
_entity.pdbx_description
1 polymer ?
#
loop_
_entity_poly.entity_id
_entity_poly.type
_entity_poly.pdbx_seq_one_letter_code
_entity_poly.pdbx_strand_id
1 'polypeptide(L)'
;MKITNPETIKASEREFIDNINAELDWEAIEALLLEKHNFTLEEDVDYKKGDLVVFNDQIAYKFDFHIKVPLSVVFGRDGSCLDISTAGFTDKSPEPVAPVENAMLHNDSTGGNHASGMASTIADLISDINQEDK
;
A
#
# COMPACT_ATOMS: atom_id res chain seq x y z
N MET A 1 -37.80 13.77 -39.57
CA MET A 1 -38.93 12.92 -39.12
C MET A 1 -38.56 12.33 -37.76
N LYS A 2 -39.48 12.28 -36.79
CA LYS A 2 -39.26 11.65 -35.48
C LYS A 2 -40.15 10.41 -35.38
N ILE A 3 -39.57 9.27 -35.02
CA ILE A 3 -40.26 7.97 -34.93
C ILE A 3 -40.69 7.61 -33.50
N THR A 4 -40.19 8.34 -32.50
CA THR A 4 -40.51 8.16 -31.09
C THR A 4 -40.34 9.47 -30.34
N ASN A 5 -40.83 9.52 -29.10
CA ASN A 5 -40.68 10.66 -28.21
C ASN A 5 -39.28 10.66 -27.57
N PRO A 6 -38.46 11.72 -27.78
CA PRO A 6 -37.12 11.82 -27.16
C PRO A 6 -37.13 11.74 -25.64
N GLU A 7 -38.19 12.19 -24.99
CA GLU A 7 -38.30 12.13 -23.51
C GLU A 7 -38.47 10.70 -23.01
N THR A 8 -39.12 9.84 -23.79
CA THR A 8 -39.20 8.40 -23.49
C THR A 8 -37.84 7.74 -23.58
N ILE A 9 -37.03 8.09 -24.59
CA ILE A 9 -35.66 7.56 -24.72
C ILE A 9 -34.83 7.95 -23.49
N LYS A 10 -34.81 9.24 -23.13
CA LYS A 10 -34.02 9.74 -21.98
C LYS A 10 -34.47 9.13 -20.65
N ALA A 11 -35.77 8.89 -20.49
CA ALA A 11 -36.30 8.23 -19.30
C ALA A 11 -35.78 6.78 -19.22
N SER A 12 -35.88 6.03 -20.32
CA SER A 12 -35.35 4.66 -20.39
C SER A 12 -33.83 4.59 -20.24
N GLU A 13 -33.08 5.56 -20.77
CA GLU A 13 -31.63 5.66 -20.56
C GLU A 13 -31.28 5.87 -19.09
N ARG A 14 -32.04 6.70 -18.36
CA ARG A 14 -31.86 6.89 -16.92
C ARG A 14 -32.15 5.61 -16.15
N GLU A 15 -33.27 4.95 -16.42
CA GLU A 15 -33.60 3.66 -15.80
C GLU A 15 -32.53 2.61 -16.07
N PHE A 16 -31.97 2.59 -17.29
CA PHE A 16 -30.88 1.70 -17.65
C PHE A 16 -29.60 1.99 -16.86
N ILE A 17 -29.21 3.27 -16.72
CA ILE A 17 -28.06 3.68 -15.90
C ILE A 17 -28.26 3.30 -14.44
N ASP A 18 -29.47 3.50 -13.89
CA ASP A 18 -29.79 3.17 -12.50
C ASP A 18 -29.69 1.65 -12.25
N ASN A 19 -30.14 0.84 -13.22
CA ASN A 19 -29.98 -0.62 -13.16
C ASN A 19 -28.51 -1.04 -13.18
N ILE A 20 -27.68 -0.43 -14.04
CA ILE A 20 -26.24 -0.72 -14.04
C ILE A 20 -25.62 -0.33 -12.71
N ASN A 21 -25.95 0.85 -12.16
CA ASN A 21 -25.43 1.31 -10.87
C ASN A 21 -25.74 0.34 -9.72
N ALA A 22 -26.93 -0.27 -9.72
CA ALA A 22 -27.34 -1.25 -8.71
C ALA A 22 -26.58 -2.59 -8.82
N GLU A 23 -26.12 -2.95 -10.02
CA GLU A 23 -25.41 -4.19 -10.31
C GLU A 23 -23.87 -4.02 -10.28
N LEU A 24 -23.36 -2.82 -9.95
CA LEU A 24 -21.92 -2.61 -9.81
C LEU A 24 -21.35 -3.43 -8.65
N ASP A 25 -20.25 -4.12 -8.92
CA ASP A 25 -19.49 -4.86 -7.92
C ASP A 25 -18.66 -3.90 -7.06
N TRP A 26 -19.24 -3.52 -5.92
CA TRP A 26 -18.61 -2.59 -4.97
C TRP A 26 -17.38 -3.17 -4.28
N GLU A 27 -17.32 -4.48 -4.07
CA GLU A 27 -16.14 -5.14 -3.49
C GLU A 27 -14.95 -5.03 -4.45
N ALA A 28 -15.19 -5.25 -5.75
CA ALA A 28 -14.16 -5.06 -6.78
C ALA A 28 -13.72 -3.59 -6.88
N ILE A 29 -14.65 -2.64 -6.81
CA ILE A 29 -14.34 -1.20 -6.83
C ILE A 29 -13.50 -0.81 -5.60
N GLU A 30 -13.85 -1.30 -4.42
CA GLU A 30 -13.08 -1.07 -3.19
C GLU A 30 -11.66 -1.64 -3.31
N ALA A 31 -11.51 -2.87 -3.80
CA ALA A 31 -10.20 -3.49 -4.00
C ALA A 31 -9.33 -2.66 -4.97
N LEU A 32 -9.89 -2.15 -6.06
CA LEU A 32 -9.20 -1.28 -7.01
C LEU A 32 -8.80 0.08 -6.40
N LEU A 33 -9.63 0.64 -5.51
CA LEU A 33 -9.32 1.88 -4.79
C LEU A 33 -8.22 1.66 -3.75
N LEU A 34 -8.23 0.52 -3.06
CA LEU A 34 -7.16 0.14 -2.15
C LEU A 34 -5.84 -0.08 -2.89
N GLU A 35 -5.86 -0.74 -4.04
CA GLU A 35 -4.65 -0.97 -4.85
C GLU A 35 -4.07 0.34 -5.40
N LYS A 36 -4.92 1.21 -5.94
CA LYS A 36 -4.47 2.40 -6.66
C LYS A 36 -4.14 3.58 -5.73
N HIS A 37 -4.85 3.69 -4.62
CA HIS A 37 -4.82 4.89 -3.77
C HIS A 37 -4.64 4.57 -2.28
N ASN A 38 -4.57 3.30 -1.88
CA ASN A 38 -4.41 2.88 -0.47
C ASN A 38 -5.48 3.44 0.46
N PHE A 39 -6.70 3.63 -0.05
CA PHE A 39 -7.86 4.01 0.77
C PHE A 39 -8.75 2.79 0.99
N THR A 40 -9.20 2.61 2.22
CA THR A 40 -10.38 1.77 2.49
C THR A 40 -11.64 2.61 2.31
N LEU A 41 -12.64 2.06 1.64
CA LEU A 41 -13.94 2.70 1.57
C LEU A 41 -14.66 2.48 2.90
N GLU A 42 -15.29 3.53 3.43
CA GLU A 42 -16.37 3.33 4.40
C GLU A 42 -17.67 3.03 3.64
N GLU A 43 -18.67 2.49 4.34
CA GLU A 43 -19.97 2.06 3.77
C GLU A 43 -20.76 3.20 3.06
N ASP A 44 -20.36 4.47 3.24
CA ASP A 44 -21.00 5.66 2.67
C ASP A 44 -20.37 6.08 1.32
N VAL A 45 -20.80 5.45 0.23
CA VAL A 45 -20.53 5.93 -1.15
C VAL A 45 -21.73 6.71 -1.69
N ASP A 46 -21.52 7.99 -1.98
CA ASP A 46 -22.55 8.86 -2.55
C ASP A 46 -22.50 8.83 -4.08
N TYR A 47 -23.47 8.17 -4.71
CA TYR A 47 -23.69 8.28 -6.16
C TYR A 47 -24.09 9.70 -6.57
N LYS A 48 -23.43 10.25 -7.60
CA LYS A 48 -23.74 11.59 -8.13
C LYS A 48 -24.44 11.54 -9.47
N LYS A 49 -23.84 10.85 -10.44
CA LYS A 49 -24.40 10.73 -11.80
C LYS A 49 -23.76 9.58 -12.56
N GLY A 50 -24.53 9.04 -13.49
CA GLY A 50 -24.09 8.10 -14.51
C GLY A 50 -24.40 8.69 -15.88
N ASP A 51 -23.54 8.40 -16.86
CA ASP A 51 -23.68 8.93 -18.22
C ASP A 51 -23.13 7.94 -19.26
N LEU A 52 -23.60 8.05 -20.50
CA LEU A 52 -23.05 7.33 -21.65
C LEU A 52 -22.03 8.24 -22.34
N VAL A 53 -20.80 7.75 -22.46
CA VAL A 53 -19.70 8.50 -23.07
C VAL A 53 -19.06 7.70 -24.19
N VAL A 54 -18.45 8.39 -25.16
CA VAL A 54 -17.58 7.73 -26.14
C VAL A 54 -16.17 7.70 -25.56
N PHE A 55 -15.63 6.50 -25.36
CA PHE A 55 -14.27 6.27 -24.88
C PHE A 55 -13.58 5.26 -25.80
N ASN A 56 -12.44 5.66 -26.37
CA ASN A 56 -11.67 4.84 -27.33
C ASN A 56 -12.53 4.24 -28.46
N ASP A 57 -13.28 5.11 -29.15
CA ASP A 57 -14.19 4.76 -30.26
C ASP A 57 -15.29 3.75 -29.91
N GLN A 58 -15.58 3.58 -28.61
CA GLN A 58 -16.63 2.70 -28.10
C GLN A 58 -17.57 3.45 -27.15
N ILE A 59 -18.83 3.00 -27.08
CA ILE A 59 -19.79 3.50 -26.10
C ILE A 59 -19.44 2.87 -24.75
N ALA A 60 -19.22 3.71 -23.74
CA ALA A 60 -18.86 3.32 -22.39
C ALA A 60 -19.76 4.01 -21.37
N TYR A 61 -19.77 3.49 -20.14
CA TYR A 61 -20.53 4.03 -19.02
C TYR A 61 -19.60 4.73 -18.05
N LYS A 62 -19.93 5.97 -17.71
CA LYS A 62 -19.17 6.77 -16.73
C LYS A 62 -20.03 7.00 -15.51
N PHE A 63 -19.56 6.55 -14.36
CA PHE A 63 -20.19 6.81 -13.07
C PHE A 63 -19.29 7.72 -12.22
N ASP A 64 -19.88 8.75 -11.63
CA ASP A 64 -19.22 9.64 -10.68
C ASP A 64 -19.77 9.38 -9.27
N PHE A 65 -18.84 9.13 -8.34
CA PHE A 65 -19.11 8.87 -6.93
C PHE A 65 -18.36 9.86 -6.05
N HIS A 66 -18.94 10.21 -4.91
CA HIS A 66 -18.21 10.84 -3.82
C HIS A 66 -18.00 9.79 -2.73
N ILE A 67 -16.76 9.69 -2.26
CA ILE A 67 -16.38 8.80 -1.17
C ILE A 67 -15.97 9.63 0.02
N LYS A 68 -16.34 9.19 1.22
CA LYS A 68 -15.77 9.71 2.46
C LYS A 68 -14.57 8.85 2.82
N VAL A 69 -13.46 9.49 3.15
CA VAL A 69 -12.23 8.81 3.55
C VAL A 69 -11.89 9.23 4.99
N PRO A 70 -11.70 8.29 5.91
CA PRO A 70 -11.27 8.61 7.26
C PRO A 70 -9.88 9.22 7.23
N LEU A 71 -9.71 10.36 7.90
CA LEU A 71 -8.47 11.13 7.94
C LEU A 71 -8.02 11.33 9.39
N SER A 72 -6.78 10.96 9.67
CA SER A 72 -6.07 11.21 10.91
C SER A 72 -4.95 12.22 10.68
N VAL A 73 -4.85 13.22 11.56
CA VAL A 73 -3.79 14.24 11.51
C VAL A 73 -3.15 14.37 12.88
N VAL A 74 -1.83 14.27 12.93
CA VAL A 74 -1.02 14.55 14.12
C VAL A 74 -0.29 15.86 13.89
N PHE A 75 -0.39 16.79 14.82
CA PHE A 75 0.32 18.06 14.77
C PHE A 75 0.89 18.43 16.14
N GLY A 76 2.02 19.15 16.12
CA GLY A 76 2.74 19.61 17.28
C GLY A 76 2.03 20.75 18.00
N ARG A 77 2.41 20.96 19.26
CA ARG A 77 1.86 22.06 20.09
C ARG A 77 2.24 23.45 19.57
N ASP A 78 3.27 23.52 18.74
CA ASP A 78 3.71 24.69 17.99
C ASP A 78 2.89 24.95 16.72
N GLY A 79 1.99 24.02 16.34
CA GLY A 79 1.17 24.08 15.14
C GLY A 79 1.77 23.37 13.92
N SER A 80 2.93 22.72 14.05
CA SER A 80 3.57 22.01 12.93
C SER A 80 2.86 20.68 12.64
N CYS A 81 2.56 20.36 11.38
CA CYS A 81 2.04 19.03 11.00
C CYS A 81 3.15 17.98 11.17
N LEU A 82 2.86 16.90 11.89
CA LEU A 82 3.80 15.82 12.18
C LEU A 82 3.48 14.56 11.38
N ASP A 83 2.19 14.25 11.19
CA ASP A 83 1.74 13.09 10.42
C ASP A 83 0.33 13.32 9.86
N ILE A 84 0.05 12.68 8.72
CA ILE A 84 -1.26 12.63 8.09
C ILE A 84 -1.46 11.25 7.49
N SER A 85 -2.54 10.58 7.89
CA SER A 85 -2.82 9.21 7.45
C SER A 85 -4.32 9.01 7.22
N THR A 86 -4.64 8.08 6.34
CA THR A 86 -6.01 7.63 6.07
C THR A 86 -6.12 6.16 6.39
N ALA A 87 -7.29 5.66 6.81
CA ALA A 87 -7.45 4.21 6.98
C ALA A 87 -7.20 3.52 5.62
N GLY A 88 -6.36 2.47 5.63
CA GLY A 88 -5.80 1.83 4.44
C GLY A 88 -4.33 2.20 4.14
N PHE A 89 -3.81 3.25 4.77
CA PHE A 89 -2.39 3.62 4.68
C PHE A 89 -1.57 2.79 5.68
N THR A 90 -1.08 1.63 5.26
CA THR A 90 0.13 1.06 5.88
C THR A 90 1.30 1.55 5.06
N ASP A 91 1.94 2.61 5.55
CA ASP A 91 3.26 2.97 5.06
C ASP A 91 4.14 1.76 5.33
N LYS A 92 4.48 0.99 4.29
CA LYS A 92 5.67 0.15 4.35
C LYS A 92 6.86 1.08 4.25
N SER A 93 7.01 1.94 5.27
CA SER A 93 8.30 2.48 5.62
C SER A 93 9.22 1.27 5.82
N PRO A 94 10.39 1.22 5.15
CA PRO A 94 11.25 0.06 5.24
C PRO A 94 11.58 -0.17 6.71
N GLU A 95 11.18 -1.32 7.25
CA GLU A 95 11.70 -1.78 8.53
C GLU A 95 13.23 -1.64 8.47
N PRO A 96 13.87 -1.06 9.49
CA PRO A 96 15.31 -1.09 9.57
C PRO A 96 15.69 -2.57 9.58
N VAL A 97 16.26 -3.03 8.46
CA VAL A 97 16.83 -4.36 8.30
C VAL A 97 17.81 -4.54 9.46
N ALA A 98 17.37 -5.26 10.49
CA ALA A 98 18.27 -5.76 11.51
C ALA A 98 19.34 -6.59 10.78
N PRO A 99 20.64 -6.44 11.11
CA PRO A 99 21.68 -7.22 10.46
C PRO A 99 21.38 -8.69 10.71
N VAL A 100 21.20 -9.44 9.63
CA VAL A 100 21.08 -10.89 9.68
C VAL A 100 22.48 -11.43 9.99
N GLU A 101 22.79 -11.64 11.27
CA GLU A 101 23.94 -12.43 11.65
C GLU A 101 23.69 -13.89 11.24
N ASN A 102 24.49 -14.33 10.27
CA ASN A 102 24.64 -15.72 9.87
C ASN A 102 24.96 -16.58 11.11
N ALA A 103 23.99 -17.39 11.57
CA ALA A 103 24.27 -18.51 12.45
C ALA A 103 23.67 -19.78 11.83
N MET A 104 24.45 -20.38 10.92
CA MET A 104 24.31 -21.79 10.60
C MET A 104 25.37 -22.58 11.38
N LEU A 105 24.83 -23.50 12.19
CA LEU A 105 25.40 -24.79 12.63
C LEU A 105 26.30 -24.78 13.88
N HIS A 106 25.93 -25.51 14.93
CA HIS A 106 26.22 -26.96 15.00
C HIS A 106 25.66 -27.58 16.29
N ASN A 107 24.95 -28.70 16.13
CA ASN A 107 24.91 -29.77 17.10
C ASN A 107 26.04 -30.74 16.72
N ASP A 108 27.08 -30.89 17.53
CA ASP A 108 27.41 -32.19 18.13
C ASP A 108 28.54 -32.07 19.15
N SER A 109 28.50 -32.95 20.13
CA SER A 109 29.37 -33.03 21.29
C SER A 109 30.64 -33.82 20.97
N THR A 110 31.84 -33.32 21.30
CA THR A 110 32.94 -34.18 21.79
C THR A 110 34.06 -33.33 22.41
N GLY A 111 34.52 -33.74 23.60
CA GLY A 111 35.42 -32.97 24.45
C GLY A 111 36.89 -32.94 24.00
N GLY A 112 37.67 -32.11 24.71
CA GLY A 112 39.12 -32.06 24.55
C GLY A 112 39.72 -30.70 24.95
N ASN A 113 40.07 -30.60 26.23
CA ASN A 113 40.88 -29.57 26.88
C ASN A 113 42.05 -28.99 26.03
N HIS A 114 41.94 -27.78 25.47
CA HIS A 114 43.08 -27.03 24.88
C HIS A 114 42.87 -25.49 24.92
N ALA A 115 42.78 -24.91 26.12
CA ALA A 115 42.68 -23.45 26.33
C ALA A 115 44.03 -22.70 26.27
N SER A 116 45.05 -23.22 25.56
CA SER A 116 46.40 -22.63 25.55
C SER A 116 46.95 -22.29 24.15
N GLY A 117 46.24 -22.64 23.07
CA GLY A 117 46.73 -22.39 21.70
C GLY A 117 46.30 -21.05 21.07
N MET A 118 45.12 -20.51 21.41
CA MET A 118 44.56 -19.37 20.70
C MET A 118 45.08 -18.00 21.17
N ALA A 119 45.65 -17.92 22.37
CA ALA A 119 46.27 -16.68 22.86
C ALA A 119 47.59 -16.36 22.12
N SER A 120 48.29 -17.37 21.59
CA SER A 120 49.51 -17.18 20.78
C SER A 120 49.18 -16.52 19.43
N THR A 121 48.11 -16.96 18.77
CA THR A 121 47.75 -16.52 17.41
C THR A 121 47.26 -15.07 17.38
N ILE A 122 46.59 -14.61 18.45
CA ILE A 122 46.15 -13.22 18.58
C ILE A 122 47.33 -12.29 18.93
N ALA A 123 48.29 -12.74 19.74
CA ALA A 123 49.48 -11.95 20.11
C ALA A 123 50.42 -11.70 18.92
N ASP A 124 50.54 -12.69 18.02
CA ASP A 124 51.36 -12.56 16.81
C ASP A 124 50.72 -11.58 15.81
N LEU A 125 49.39 -11.58 15.64
CA LEU A 125 48.67 -10.65 14.76
C LEU A 125 48.66 -9.20 15.26
N ILE A 126 48.73 -8.96 16.57
CA ILE A 126 48.77 -7.60 17.14
C ILE A 126 50.17 -6.97 17.02
N SER A 127 51.24 -7.78 16.94
CA SER A 127 52.61 -7.26 16.82
C SER A 127 52.92 -6.65 15.44
N ASP A 128 52.26 -7.14 14.38
CA ASP A 128 52.45 -6.63 13.02
C ASP A 128 51.78 -5.26 12.78
N ILE A 129 50.75 -4.92 13.54
CA ILE A 129 49.99 -3.67 13.36
C ILE A 129 50.75 -2.44 13.92
N ASN A 130 51.65 -2.64 14.89
CA ASN A 130 52.35 -1.52 15.56
C ASN A 130 53.70 -1.14 14.93
N GLN A 131 54.07 -1.68 13.76
CA GLN A 131 55.35 -1.35 13.09
C GLN A 131 55.23 -0.51 11.82
N GLU A 132 54.04 -0.13 11.36
CA GLU A 132 53.84 0.71 10.16
C GLU A 132 53.44 2.16 10.44
N ASP A 133 53.96 2.75 11.53
CA ASP A 133 54.01 4.22 11.65
C ASP A 133 55.39 4.62 12.21
N LYS A 134 56.35 4.81 11.30
CA LYS A 134 57.63 5.46 11.58
C LYS A 134 57.93 6.51 10.52
#